data_AF-A0A554KE03-F1
#
_entry.id   AF-A0A554KE03-F1
#
_cell.length_a   1.000
_cell.length_b   1.000
_cell.length_c   1.000
_cell.angle_alpha   90.00
_cell.angle_beta   90.00
_cell.angle_gamma   90.00
#
_symmetry.space_group_name_H-M   'P 1'
#
loop_
_entity.id
_entity.type
_entity.pdbx_description
1 polymer ?
#
loop_
_entity_poly.entity_id
_entity_poly.type
_entity_poly.pdbx_seq_one_letter_code
_entity_poly.pdbx_strand_id
1 'polypeptide(L)'
;MKRIATTTGKVISVFIGAPFVFAVATYISILLGQVFLRAFSGDIILPDWAIIGVWLVLSLVPTLLFIHLLWRYFGERWYITVSGLLGVVILVGGAILLSSLNSGPHRPNRDTRRIVDIKQMQLALELYSDGDGKGGYPPLSETCQDASILQNHLFPKYIPIIPRDRLADSGHPNYQIAVSSDRQQYVLQAVLEDKKSSVLQFLDIDGQVLGCECDDPIYCATP
;
A
#
# COMPACT_ATOMS: atom_id res chain seq x y z
N MET A 1 -17.57 35.43 -41.06
CA MET A 1 -17.58 35.27 -39.59
C MET A 1 -18.58 34.18 -39.21
N LYS A 2 -18.08 32.99 -38.87
CA LYS A 2 -18.86 31.75 -38.70
C LYS A 2 -18.99 31.47 -37.20
N ARG A 3 -20.21 31.57 -36.64
CA ARG A 3 -20.49 31.13 -35.26
C ARG A 3 -20.61 29.61 -35.27
N ILE A 4 -19.67 28.93 -34.61
CA ILE A 4 -19.82 27.53 -34.18
C ILE A 4 -19.94 27.63 -32.67
N ALA A 5 -21.17 27.53 -32.17
CA ALA A 5 -21.46 27.48 -30.74
C ALA A 5 -22.27 26.21 -30.45
N THR A 6 -21.73 25.43 -29.51
CA THR A 6 -22.47 24.73 -28.46
C THR A 6 -23.51 23.67 -28.88
N THR A 7 -23.05 22.44 -29.16
CA THR A 7 -23.93 21.24 -29.19
C THR A 7 -23.29 19.97 -28.61
N THR A 8 -22.14 20.04 -27.96
CA THR A 8 -21.44 18.86 -27.41
C THR A 8 -21.76 18.57 -25.94
N GLY A 9 -22.26 19.54 -25.16
CA GLY A 9 -22.54 19.36 -23.73
C GLY A 9 -23.83 18.61 -23.40
N LYS A 10 -24.83 18.60 -24.31
CA LYS A 10 -26.14 17.97 -24.05
C LYS A 10 -26.19 16.47 -24.30
N VAL A 11 -25.25 15.93 -25.07
CA VAL A 11 -25.26 14.50 -25.41
C VAL A 11 -24.71 13.68 -24.25
N ILE A 12 -23.64 14.15 -23.59
CA ILE A 12 -22.96 13.39 -22.53
C ILE A 12 -23.82 13.26 -21.25
N SER A 13 -24.67 14.25 -20.92
CA SER A 13 -25.57 14.17 -19.75
C SER A 13 -26.70 13.14 -19.91
N VAL A 14 -27.03 12.75 -21.14
CA VAL A 14 -28.05 11.72 -21.42
C VAL A 14 -27.46 10.30 -21.28
N PHE A 15 -26.16 10.14 -21.54
CA PHE A 15 -25.50 8.83 -21.61
C PHE A 15 -25.25 8.15 -20.25
N ILE A 16 -25.13 8.91 -19.16
CA ILE A 16 -24.94 8.36 -17.81
C ILE A 16 -26.28 8.22 -17.07
N GLY A 17 -27.25 9.10 -17.39
CA GLY A 17 -28.54 9.14 -16.70
C GLY A 17 -29.48 8.00 -17.09
N ALA A 18 -29.63 7.68 -18.38
CA ALA A 18 -30.67 6.77 -18.83
C ALA A 18 -30.56 5.31 -18.28
N PRO A 19 -29.40 4.63 -18.32
CA PRO A 19 -29.29 3.26 -17.80
C PRO A 19 -29.35 3.21 -16.27
N PHE A 20 -28.80 4.22 -15.59
CA PHE A 20 -28.84 4.31 -14.12
C PHE A 20 -30.27 4.58 -13.63
N VAL A 21 -30.98 5.51 -14.28
CA VAL A 21 -32.40 5.80 -13.97
C VAL A 21 -33.28 4.59 -14.24
N PHE A 22 -33.02 3.82 -15.31
CA PHE A 22 -33.78 2.59 -15.58
C PHE A 22 -33.50 1.50 -14.53
N ALA A 23 -32.23 1.29 -14.15
CA ALA A 23 -31.87 0.34 -13.10
C ALA A 23 -32.50 0.72 -11.75
N VAL A 24 -32.41 1.99 -11.36
CA VAL A 24 -33.03 2.51 -10.13
C VAL A 24 -34.56 2.40 -10.18
N ALA A 25 -35.19 2.72 -11.31
CA ALA A 25 -36.63 2.58 -11.48
C ALA A 25 -37.07 1.11 -11.37
N THR A 26 -36.36 0.18 -12.01
CA THR A 26 -36.66 -1.26 -11.88
C THR A 26 -36.48 -1.75 -10.44
N TYR A 27 -35.42 -1.31 -9.75
CA TYR A 27 -35.17 -1.66 -8.35
C TYR A 27 -36.26 -1.12 -7.40
N ILE A 28 -36.71 0.13 -7.61
CA ILE A 28 -37.80 0.72 -6.85
C ILE A 28 -39.12 0.00 -7.14
N SER A 29 -39.41 -0.34 -8.40
CA SER A 29 -40.59 -1.15 -8.75
C SER A 29 -40.57 -2.54 -8.11
N ILE A 30 -39.38 -3.15 -7.97
CA ILE A 30 -39.20 -4.42 -7.25
C ILE A 30 -39.56 -4.28 -5.77
N LEU A 31 -39.02 -3.26 -5.09
CA LEU A 31 -39.28 -3.03 -3.67
C LEU A 31 -40.75 -2.69 -3.41
N LEU A 32 -41.35 -1.84 -4.25
CA LEU A 32 -42.77 -1.50 -4.15
C LEU A 32 -43.67 -2.70 -4.43
N GLY A 33 -43.32 -3.55 -5.40
CA GLY A 33 -44.05 -4.80 -5.67
C GLY A 33 -44.02 -5.76 -4.48
N GLN A 34 -42.89 -5.89 -3.79
CA GLN A 34 -42.78 -6.72 -2.58
C GLN A 34 -43.61 -6.18 -1.41
N VAL A 35 -43.65 -4.86 -1.22
CA VAL A 35 -44.47 -4.21 -0.20
C VAL A 35 -45.96 -4.32 -0.52
N PHE A 36 -46.34 -4.14 -1.79
CA PHE A 36 -47.73 -4.24 -2.25
C PHE A 36 -48.28 -5.66 -2.12
N LEU A 37 -47.49 -6.68 -2.48
CA LEU A 37 -47.88 -8.09 -2.34
C LEU A 37 -48.07 -8.48 -0.86
N ARG A 38 -47.25 -7.96 0.05
CA ARG A 38 -47.41 -8.18 1.50
C ARG A 38 -48.59 -7.43 2.10
N ALA A 39 -48.98 -6.30 1.51
CA ALA A 39 -50.11 -5.50 1.98
C ALA A 39 -51.48 -6.06 1.54
N PHE A 40 -51.53 -6.78 0.41
CA PHE A 40 -52.77 -7.36 -0.14
C PHE A 40 -52.94 -8.86 0.14
N SER A 41 -51.92 -9.57 0.65
CA SER A 41 -52.05 -10.97 1.05
C SER A 41 -52.76 -11.11 2.41
N GLY A 42 -53.98 -10.59 2.51
CA GLY A 42 -54.99 -11.18 3.37
C GLY A 42 -55.51 -12.44 2.66
N ASP A 43 -55.12 -13.60 3.15
CA ASP A 43 -55.74 -14.92 2.93
C ASP A 43 -55.49 -15.71 1.63
N ILE A 44 -54.52 -15.36 0.77
CA ILE A 44 -54.11 -16.23 -0.35
C ILE A 44 -52.64 -16.64 -0.20
N ILE A 45 -52.41 -17.84 0.32
CA ILE A 45 -51.09 -18.48 0.40
C ILE A 45 -50.74 -19.05 -0.98
N LEU A 46 -50.20 -18.23 -1.87
CA LEU A 46 -49.51 -18.74 -3.06
C LEU A 46 -48.18 -19.37 -2.61
N PRO A 47 -47.77 -20.52 -3.16
CA PRO A 47 -46.48 -21.11 -2.82
C PRO A 47 -45.34 -20.23 -3.32
N ASP A 48 -44.28 -20.09 -2.53
CA ASP A 48 -43.18 -19.12 -2.75
C ASP A 48 -42.55 -19.19 -4.15
N TRP A 49 -42.51 -20.37 -4.78
CA TRP A 49 -41.99 -20.54 -6.14
C TRP A 49 -42.84 -19.84 -7.21
N ALA A 50 -44.15 -19.69 -6.99
CA ALA A 50 -45.04 -18.99 -7.93
C ALA A 50 -44.80 -17.48 -7.91
N ILE A 51 -44.48 -16.92 -6.74
CA ILE A 51 -44.13 -15.51 -6.56
C ILE A 51 -42.79 -15.21 -7.25
N ILE A 52 -41.80 -16.09 -7.06
CA ILE A 52 -40.50 -15.97 -7.72
C ILE A 52 -40.64 -16.11 -9.24
N GLY A 53 -41.47 -17.03 -9.72
CA GLY A 53 -41.72 -17.24 -11.15
C GLY A 53 -42.34 -16.02 -11.83
N VAL A 54 -43.38 -15.43 -11.24
CA VAL A 54 -44.02 -14.21 -11.77
C VAL A 54 -43.03 -13.04 -11.77
N TRP A 55 -42.21 -12.93 -10.72
CA TRP A 55 -41.20 -11.87 -10.60
C TRP A 55 -40.07 -11.99 -11.64
N LEU A 56 -39.59 -13.22 -11.89
CA LEU A 56 -38.60 -13.49 -12.92
C LEU A 56 -39.16 -13.14 -14.31
N VAL A 57 -40.40 -13.53 -14.61
CA VAL A 57 -41.01 -13.23 -15.91
C VAL A 57 -41.22 -11.72 -16.10
N LEU A 58 -41.72 -11.01 -15.09
CA LEU A 58 -41.97 -9.56 -15.18
C LEU A 58 -40.68 -8.73 -15.27
N SER A 59 -39.54 -9.23 -14.79
CA SER A 59 -38.25 -8.51 -14.85
C SER A 59 -37.38 -8.93 -16.03
N LEU A 60 -37.36 -10.21 -16.41
CA LEU A 60 -36.55 -10.71 -17.52
C LEU A 60 -37.04 -10.22 -18.88
N VAL A 61 -38.36 -10.19 -19.10
CA VAL A 61 -38.92 -9.77 -20.39
C VAL A 61 -38.53 -8.33 -20.74
N PRO A 62 -38.73 -7.30 -19.90
CA PRO A 62 -38.35 -5.94 -20.23
C PRO A 62 -36.84 -5.71 -20.29
N THR A 63 -36.03 -6.44 -19.51
CA THR A 63 -34.56 -6.33 -19.57
C THR A 63 -34.01 -6.91 -20.86
N LEU A 64 -34.50 -8.08 -21.29
CA LEU A 64 -34.13 -8.68 -22.58
C LEU A 64 -34.60 -7.83 -23.75
N LEU A 65 -35.79 -7.24 -23.68
CA LEU A 65 -36.28 -6.29 -24.68
C LEU A 65 -35.43 -5.03 -24.74
N PHE A 66 -35.01 -4.49 -23.59
CA PHE A 66 -34.13 -3.34 -23.52
C PHE A 66 -32.74 -3.64 -24.11
N ILE A 67 -32.17 -4.81 -23.79
CA ILE A 67 -30.91 -5.28 -24.40
C ILE A 67 -31.06 -5.43 -25.92
N HIS A 68 -32.18 -6.01 -26.39
CA HIS A 68 -32.47 -6.17 -27.81
C HIS A 68 -32.66 -4.81 -28.52
N LEU A 69 -33.34 -3.86 -27.87
CA LEU A 69 -33.52 -2.50 -28.39
C LEU A 69 -32.19 -1.73 -28.41
N LEU A 70 -31.34 -1.88 -27.40
CA LEU A 70 -29.99 -1.33 -27.40
C LEU A 70 -29.14 -1.93 -28.51
N TRP A 71 -29.24 -3.24 -28.74
CA TRP A 71 -28.57 -3.92 -29.84
C TRP A 71 -29.05 -3.40 -31.21
N ARG A 72 -30.36 -3.17 -31.37
CA ARG A 72 -30.94 -2.60 -32.60
C ARG A 72 -30.62 -1.13 -32.79
N TYR A 73 -30.51 -0.35 -31.72
CA TYR A 73 -30.30 1.10 -31.77
C TYR A 73 -28.83 1.48 -31.97
N PHE A 74 -27.87 0.75 -31.38
CA PHE A 74 -26.44 1.11 -31.43
C PHE A 74 -25.58 0.26 -32.40
N GLY A 75 -26.11 -0.83 -32.98
CA GLY A 75 -25.42 -1.66 -33.98
C GLY A 75 -24.26 -2.52 -33.43
N GLU A 76 -23.57 -3.32 -34.25
CA GLU A 76 -22.58 -4.29 -33.74
C GLU A 76 -21.29 -3.67 -33.17
N ARG A 77 -21.03 -2.38 -33.44
CA ARG A 77 -19.75 -1.74 -33.12
C ARG A 77 -19.58 -1.38 -31.64
N TRP A 78 -20.67 -1.17 -30.89
CA TRP A 78 -20.55 -0.76 -29.48
C TRP A 78 -20.08 -1.92 -28.57
N TYR A 79 -20.47 -3.15 -28.89
CA TYR A 79 -20.07 -4.34 -28.13
C TYR A 79 -18.55 -4.50 -28.08
N ILE A 80 -17.87 -4.29 -29.21
CA ILE A 80 -16.41 -4.34 -29.30
C ILE A 80 -15.77 -3.24 -28.45
N THR A 81 -16.32 -2.02 -28.48
CA THR A 81 -15.76 -0.91 -27.69
C THR A 81 -15.94 -1.10 -26.18
N VAL A 82 -17.10 -1.59 -25.73
CA VAL A 82 -17.39 -1.78 -24.31
C VAL A 82 -16.64 -3.00 -23.75
N SER A 83 -16.65 -4.13 -24.46
CA SER A 83 -15.89 -5.33 -24.04
C SER A 83 -14.38 -5.08 -24.03
N GLY A 84 -13.86 -4.33 -25.02
CA GLY A 84 -12.45 -3.95 -25.08
C GLY A 84 -12.04 -3.06 -23.90
N LEU A 85 -12.82 -2.01 -23.60
CA LEU A 85 -12.57 -1.15 -22.43
C LEU A 85 -12.62 -1.92 -21.11
N LEU A 86 -13.60 -2.81 -20.94
CA LEU A 86 -13.75 -3.62 -19.72
C LEU A 86 -12.56 -4.58 -19.54
N GLY A 87 -12.09 -5.22 -20.61
CA GLY A 87 -10.95 -6.12 -20.58
C GLY A 87 -9.67 -5.43 -20.10
N VAL A 88 -9.42 -4.19 -20.56
CA VAL A 88 -8.25 -3.40 -20.13
C VAL A 88 -8.30 -3.08 -18.64
N VAL A 89 -9.47 -2.69 -18.11
CA VAL A 89 -9.62 -2.38 -16.67
C VAL A 89 -9.36 -3.61 -15.81
N ILE A 90 -9.85 -4.79 -16.21
CA ILE A 90 -9.63 -6.03 -15.47
C ILE A 90 -8.15 -6.45 -15.50
N LEU A 91 -7.51 -6.39 -16.68
CA LEU A 91 -6.11 -6.76 -16.83
C LEU A 91 -5.16 -5.85 -16.05
N VAL A 92 -5.32 -4.54 -16.18
CA VAL A 92 -4.48 -3.55 -15.47
C VAL A 92 -4.80 -3.55 -13.97
N GLY A 93 -6.07 -3.58 -13.59
CA GLY A 93 -6.49 -3.64 -12.19
C GLY A 93 -6.01 -4.90 -11.47
N GLY A 94 -6.04 -6.06 -12.15
CA GLY A 94 -5.50 -7.31 -11.62
C GLY A 94 -4.00 -7.27 -11.35
N ALA A 95 -3.22 -6.65 -12.23
CA ALA A 95 -1.77 -6.48 -12.04
C ALA A 95 -1.44 -5.63 -10.81
N ILE A 96 -2.19 -4.54 -10.58
CA ILE A 96 -2.02 -3.67 -9.42
C ILE A 96 -2.35 -4.43 -8.12
N LEU A 97 -3.46 -5.17 -8.09
CA LEU A 97 -3.85 -5.97 -6.91
C LEU A 97 -2.82 -7.05 -6.57
N LEU A 98 -2.29 -7.76 -7.57
CA LEU A 98 -1.26 -8.77 -7.36
C LEU A 98 0.06 -8.16 -6.86
N SER A 99 0.43 -6.96 -7.32
CA SER A 99 1.62 -6.26 -6.83
C SER A 99 1.51 -5.90 -5.33
N SER A 100 0.30 -5.62 -4.85
CA SER A 100 0.05 -5.33 -3.43
C SER A 100 0.12 -6.58 -2.55
N LEU A 101 -0.14 -7.77 -3.09
CA LEU A 101 -0.16 -9.02 -2.32
C LEU A 101 1.22 -9.69 -2.19
N ASN A 102 2.21 -9.28 -3.00
CA ASN A 102 3.54 -9.87 -2.99
C ASN A 102 4.48 -9.28 -1.90
N SER A 103 4.00 -8.29 -1.15
CA SER A 103 4.71 -7.71 -0.01
C SER A 103 4.29 -8.46 1.25
N GLY A 104 5.07 -9.47 1.67
CA GLY A 104 4.78 -10.20 2.90
C GLY A 104 4.60 -9.25 4.10
N PRO A 105 3.54 -9.38 4.94
CA PRO A 105 3.10 -8.34 5.88
C PRO A 105 4.08 -7.91 6.99
N HIS A 106 5.28 -8.50 7.09
CA HIS A 106 6.16 -8.35 8.25
C HIS A 106 7.58 -7.85 7.95
N ARG A 107 8.06 -7.96 6.71
CA ARG A 107 9.42 -7.54 6.34
C ARG A 107 9.61 -6.01 6.28
N PRO A 108 8.74 -5.23 5.60
CA PRO A 108 8.96 -3.78 5.47
C PRO A 108 8.91 -3.06 6.82
N ASN A 109 8.08 -3.51 7.77
CA ASN A 109 7.96 -2.88 9.08
C ASN A 109 9.19 -3.10 9.98
N ARG A 110 9.93 -4.20 9.77
CA ARG A 110 11.11 -4.53 10.59
C ARG A 110 12.35 -3.80 10.11
N ASP A 111 12.57 -3.77 8.80
CA ASP A 111 13.66 -2.98 8.21
C ASP A 111 13.47 -1.48 8.47
N THR A 112 12.22 -0.98 8.38
CA THR A 112 11.91 0.41 8.77
C THR A 112 12.30 0.69 10.22
N ARG A 113 12.02 -0.24 11.14
CA ARG A 113 12.40 -0.08 12.54
C ARG A 113 13.92 -0.07 12.72
N ARG A 114 14.66 -0.95 12.03
CA ARG A 114 16.13 -0.97 12.07
C ARG A 114 16.72 0.37 11.66
N ILE A 115 16.19 0.96 10.59
CA ILE A 115 16.62 2.28 10.12
C ILE A 115 16.33 3.35 11.16
N VAL A 116 15.14 3.34 11.77
CA VAL A 116 14.78 4.29 12.84
C VAL A 116 15.71 4.14 14.05
N ASP A 117 16.00 2.90 14.47
CA ASP A 117 16.90 2.62 15.59
C ASP A 117 18.33 3.15 15.30
N ILE A 118 18.84 2.96 14.08
CA ILE A 118 20.13 3.52 13.63
C ILE A 118 20.10 5.05 13.71
N LYS A 119 19.05 5.71 13.18
CA LYS A 119 18.92 7.17 13.21
C LYS A 119 18.84 7.73 14.64
N GLN A 120 18.21 7.01 15.55
CA GLN A 120 18.21 7.38 16.97
C GLN A 120 19.61 7.31 17.60
N MET A 121 20.39 6.26 17.27
CA MET A 121 21.78 6.16 17.73
C MET A 121 22.68 7.23 17.11
N GLN A 122 22.50 7.57 15.83
CA GLN A 122 23.22 8.69 15.20
C GLN A 122 22.98 10.00 15.96
N LEU A 123 21.72 10.34 16.21
CA LEU A 123 21.40 11.54 16.99
C LEU A 123 22.05 11.53 18.37
N ALA A 124 22.04 10.39 19.06
CA ALA A 124 22.66 10.27 20.38
C ALA A 124 24.20 10.42 20.32
N LEU A 125 24.84 9.93 19.25
CA LEU A 125 26.28 10.11 19.01
C LEU A 125 26.63 11.58 18.74
N GLU A 126 25.81 12.29 17.97
CA GLU A 126 26.01 13.73 17.74
C GLU A 126 25.88 14.52 19.05
N LEU A 127 24.82 14.24 19.84
CA LEU A 127 24.63 14.89 21.13
C LEU A 127 25.77 14.56 22.13
N TYR A 128 26.33 13.34 22.07
CA TYR A 128 27.49 12.97 22.86
C TYR A 128 28.72 13.77 22.43
N SER A 129 28.97 13.88 21.13
CA SER A 129 30.11 14.64 20.57
C SER A 129 30.08 16.10 21.03
N ASP A 130 28.91 16.75 20.94
CA ASP A 130 28.70 18.14 21.38
C ASP A 130 28.84 18.31 22.91
N GLY A 131 28.56 17.27 23.68
CA GLY A 131 28.61 17.28 25.14
C GLY A 131 29.90 16.68 25.72
N ASP A 132 29.79 15.47 26.25
CA ASP A 132 30.86 14.80 27.01
C ASP A 132 32.03 14.37 26.11
N GLY A 133 31.78 14.21 24.81
CA GLY A 133 32.76 13.84 23.80
C GLY A 133 33.77 14.93 23.46
N LYS A 134 33.43 16.21 23.76
CA LYS A 134 34.24 17.41 23.50
C LYS A 134 34.69 17.54 22.03
N GLY A 135 33.75 17.32 21.10
CA GLY A 135 33.99 17.35 19.65
C GLY A 135 34.53 16.03 19.09
N GLY A 136 34.32 14.91 19.79
CA GLY A 136 34.65 13.58 19.27
C GLY A 136 33.70 12.51 19.78
N TYR A 137 33.50 11.47 18.97
CA TYR A 137 32.66 10.32 19.29
C TYR A 137 33.25 9.45 20.41
N PRO A 138 32.49 8.50 20.99
CA PRO A 138 32.99 7.66 22.08
C PRO A 138 34.31 6.94 21.72
N PRO A 139 35.26 6.77 22.66
CA PRO A 139 36.56 6.16 22.39
C PRO A 139 36.42 4.64 22.23
N LEU A 140 35.93 4.22 21.08
CA LEU A 140 35.75 2.81 20.69
C LEU A 140 36.83 2.38 19.70
N SER A 141 36.83 1.10 19.33
CA SER A 141 37.77 0.54 18.36
C SER A 141 37.39 0.91 16.92
N GLU A 142 38.40 0.94 16.04
CA GLU A 142 38.24 0.98 14.58
C GLU A 142 37.85 -0.37 13.97
N THR A 143 37.32 -1.29 14.78
CA THR A 143 36.85 -2.60 14.33
C THR A 143 35.37 -2.73 14.63
N CYS A 144 34.64 -3.39 13.75
CA CYS A 144 33.20 -3.55 13.93
C CYS A 144 32.88 -4.37 15.19
N GLN A 145 32.10 -3.78 16.08
CA GLN A 145 31.72 -4.34 17.37
C GLN A 145 30.23 -4.17 17.62
N ASP A 146 29.66 -4.97 18.52
CA ASP A 146 28.25 -4.85 18.88
C ASP A 146 27.96 -3.47 19.52
N ALA A 147 26.89 -2.81 19.05
CA ALA A 147 26.51 -1.47 19.49
C ALA A 147 26.14 -1.39 20.99
N SER A 148 25.94 -2.51 21.69
CA SER A 148 25.75 -2.55 23.15
C SER A 148 26.88 -1.89 23.94
N ILE A 149 28.10 -1.80 23.39
CA ILE A 149 29.21 -1.06 24.03
C ILE A 149 28.90 0.42 24.23
N LEU A 150 27.99 0.99 23.43
CA LEU A 150 27.52 2.37 23.58
C LEU A 150 26.74 2.62 24.87
N GLN A 151 26.27 1.56 25.54
CA GLN A 151 25.53 1.69 26.79
C GLN A 151 26.34 2.43 27.86
N ASN A 152 27.67 2.27 27.87
CA ASN A 152 28.54 2.95 28.84
C ASN A 152 28.77 4.44 28.53
N HIS A 153 28.39 4.91 27.34
CA HIS A 153 28.70 6.26 26.86
C HIS A 153 27.44 7.10 26.61
N LEU A 154 26.38 6.50 26.07
CA LEU A 154 25.18 7.21 25.64
C LEU A 154 24.04 7.10 26.66
N PHE A 155 23.94 5.99 27.38
CA PHE A 155 22.89 5.79 28.37
C PHE A 155 23.31 6.29 29.77
N PRO A 156 22.40 6.87 30.57
CA PRO A 156 21.03 7.29 30.25
C PRO A 156 20.93 8.71 29.67
N LYS A 157 22.06 9.41 29.50
CA LYS A 157 22.10 10.86 29.31
C LYS A 157 21.67 11.32 27.91
N TYR A 158 22.06 10.57 26.88
CA TYR A 158 21.86 10.93 25.46
C TYR A 158 20.79 10.09 24.78
N ILE A 159 20.55 8.87 25.28
CA ILE A 159 19.50 7.98 24.80
C ILE A 159 18.95 7.15 25.98
N PRO A 160 17.62 6.95 26.09
CA PRO A 160 17.03 6.26 27.23
C PRO A 160 17.29 4.74 27.22
N ILE A 161 17.59 4.16 26.07
CA ILE A 161 17.97 2.76 25.91
C ILE A 161 18.72 2.59 24.59
N ILE A 162 19.76 1.75 24.56
CA ILE A 162 20.39 1.36 23.30
C ILE A 162 19.47 0.36 22.59
N PRO A 163 18.98 0.66 21.37
CA PRO A 163 18.16 -0.28 20.62
C PRO A 163 18.89 -1.60 20.39
N ARG A 164 18.13 -2.69 20.34
CA ARG A 164 18.61 -4.03 20.00
C ARG A 164 17.72 -4.63 18.94
N ASP A 165 18.29 -5.30 17.94
CA ASP A 165 17.46 -6.02 16.96
C ASP A 165 16.67 -7.11 17.69
N ARG A 166 15.36 -7.15 17.45
CA ARG A 166 14.45 -8.15 18.03
C ARG A 166 14.78 -9.57 17.63
N LEU A 167 15.47 -9.77 16.51
CA LEU A 167 15.92 -11.08 16.07
C LEU A 167 17.33 -11.44 16.52
N ALA A 168 17.99 -10.58 17.32
CA ALA A 168 19.31 -10.87 17.86
C ALA A 168 19.33 -12.20 18.63
N ASP A 169 18.26 -12.48 19.40
CA ASP A 169 18.11 -13.74 20.15
C ASP A 169 17.84 -14.97 19.27
N SER A 170 17.42 -14.75 18.01
CA SER A 170 17.22 -15.81 17.01
C SER A 170 18.41 -16.00 16.06
N GLY A 171 19.57 -15.41 16.38
CA GLY A 171 20.80 -15.56 15.58
C GLY A 171 20.95 -14.57 14.45
N HIS A 172 20.08 -13.55 14.35
CA HIS A 172 20.29 -12.43 13.44
C HIS A 172 21.37 -11.50 14.02
N PRO A 173 22.28 -10.93 13.22
CA PRO A 173 23.25 -9.97 13.72
C PRO A 173 22.55 -8.77 14.38
N ASN A 174 23.05 -8.36 15.54
CA ASN A 174 22.62 -7.12 16.20
C ASN A 174 23.24 -5.90 15.50
N TYR A 175 22.83 -4.69 15.89
CA TYR A 175 23.45 -3.47 15.41
C TYR A 175 24.95 -3.43 15.76
N GLN A 176 25.77 -2.91 14.85
CA GLN A 176 27.21 -2.80 15.03
C GLN A 176 27.69 -1.37 14.91
N ILE A 177 28.85 -1.09 15.51
CA ILE A 177 29.53 0.19 15.46
C ILE A 177 31.04 0.00 15.35
N ALA A 178 31.69 0.90 14.62
CA ALA A 178 33.11 1.20 14.76
C ALA A 178 33.33 2.71 14.80
N VAL A 179 34.41 3.15 15.46
CA VAL A 179 34.79 4.56 15.56
C VAL A 179 36.24 4.70 15.14
N SER A 180 36.55 5.72 14.34
CA SER A 180 37.91 6.06 13.93
C SER A 180 38.80 6.36 15.14
N SER A 181 40.10 6.07 15.06
CA SER A 181 41.07 6.31 16.12
C SER A 181 41.19 7.79 16.50
N ASP A 182 40.93 8.69 15.56
CA ASP A 182 40.85 10.14 15.79
C ASP A 182 39.54 10.60 16.44
N ARG A 183 38.57 9.68 16.61
CA ARG A 183 37.22 9.89 17.14
C ARG A 183 36.39 10.89 16.34
N GLN A 184 36.74 11.15 15.08
CA GLN A 184 36.02 12.10 14.21
C GLN A 184 35.01 11.43 13.28
N GLN A 185 35.07 10.11 13.13
CA GLN A 185 34.18 9.35 12.25
C GLN A 185 33.67 8.10 12.97
N TYR A 186 32.46 7.68 12.64
CA TYR A 186 31.91 6.39 13.04
C TYR A 186 31.19 5.75 11.86
N VAL A 187 30.97 4.45 11.98
CA VAL A 187 30.03 3.71 11.13
C VAL A 187 29.09 2.93 12.01
N LEU A 188 27.79 3.07 11.78
CA LEU A 188 26.73 2.26 12.37
C LEU A 188 26.18 1.32 11.32
N GLN A 189 25.93 0.08 11.70
CA GLN A 189 25.45 -0.94 10.79
C GLN A 189 24.19 -1.65 11.29
N ALA A 190 23.29 -1.95 10.36
CA ALA A 190 22.15 -2.83 10.57
C ALA A 190 22.00 -3.80 9.39
N VAL A 191 21.88 -5.09 9.67
CA VAL A 191 21.58 -6.08 8.63
C VAL A 191 20.09 -6.00 8.30
N LEU A 192 19.76 -5.70 7.04
CA LEU A 192 18.37 -5.69 6.57
C LEU A 192 17.95 -7.08 6.08
N GLU A 193 16.66 -7.37 6.18
CA GLU A 193 16.11 -8.62 5.65
C GLU A 193 15.84 -8.53 4.15
N ASP A 194 15.35 -7.38 3.68
CA ASP A 194 15.12 -7.15 2.27
C ASP A 194 16.41 -6.69 1.58
N LYS A 195 17.07 -7.64 0.93
CA LYS A 195 18.26 -7.40 0.09
C LYS A 195 18.02 -6.48 -1.11
N LYS A 196 16.77 -6.13 -1.40
CA LYS A 196 16.39 -5.21 -2.49
C LYS A 196 15.71 -3.96 -1.95
N SER A 197 15.86 -3.67 -0.66
CA SER A 197 15.36 -2.44 -0.07
C SER A 197 15.88 -1.24 -0.86
N SER A 198 15.00 -0.32 -1.23
CA SER A 198 15.40 0.92 -1.90
C SER A 198 16.40 1.77 -1.09
N VAL A 199 16.45 1.55 0.23
CA VAL A 199 17.37 2.26 1.11
C VAL A 199 18.82 1.83 0.85
N LEU A 200 19.02 0.57 0.45
CA LEU A 200 20.33 0.00 0.11
C LEU A 200 20.86 0.45 -1.27
N GLN A 201 20.05 1.14 -2.06
CA GLN A 201 20.44 1.56 -3.42
C GLN A 201 20.81 3.04 -3.50
N PHE A 202 20.40 3.83 -2.51
CA PHE A 202 20.42 5.30 -2.61
C PHE A 202 20.84 6.01 -1.33
N LEU A 203 20.84 5.35 -0.17
CA LEU A 203 20.97 6.01 1.13
C LEU A 203 22.09 5.45 2.01
N ASP A 204 22.69 4.32 1.65
CA ASP A 204 23.82 3.72 2.35
C ASP A 204 25.13 3.87 1.59
N ILE A 205 26.16 3.29 2.19
CA ILE A 205 27.55 3.35 1.77
C ILE A 205 28.01 1.92 1.60
N ASP A 206 28.51 1.56 0.43
CA ASP A 206 29.07 0.24 0.15
C ASP A 206 30.56 0.15 0.46
N GLY A 207 31.06 -1.07 0.65
CA GLY A 207 32.48 -1.38 0.82
C GLY A 207 32.96 -1.45 2.27
N GLN A 208 34.28 -1.32 2.47
CA GLN A 208 34.89 -1.44 3.79
C GLN A 208 35.05 -0.06 4.45
N VAL A 209 34.37 0.16 5.57
CA VAL A 209 34.41 1.43 6.32
C VAL A 209 34.80 1.15 7.76
N LEU A 210 35.92 1.73 8.23
CA LEU A 210 36.42 1.59 9.62
C LEU A 210 36.40 0.12 10.10
N GLY A 211 36.93 -0.79 9.29
CA GLY A 211 36.99 -2.22 9.61
C GLY A 211 35.65 -2.98 9.54
N CYS A 212 34.56 -2.30 9.22
CA CYS A 212 33.25 -2.91 9.00
C CYS A 212 32.98 -3.16 7.49
N GLU A 213 32.33 -4.27 7.17
CA GLU A 213 31.86 -4.59 5.81
C GLU A 213 30.45 -4.01 5.65
N CYS A 214 30.28 -3.08 4.71
CA CYS A 214 29.02 -2.39 4.44
C CYS A 214 28.34 -2.86 3.15
N ASP A 215 28.76 -4.00 2.61
CA ASP A 215 28.14 -4.54 1.41
C ASP A 215 26.75 -5.12 1.72
N ASP A 216 25.86 -5.03 0.74
CA ASP A 216 24.51 -5.57 0.80
C ASP A 216 24.45 -7.00 1.38
N PRO A 217 23.59 -7.26 2.38
CA PRO A 217 22.41 -6.49 2.78
C PRO A 217 22.60 -5.61 4.02
N ILE A 218 23.81 -5.10 4.25
CA ILE A 218 24.17 -4.34 5.45
C ILE A 218 23.93 -2.85 5.19
N TYR A 219 22.93 -2.26 5.85
CA TYR A 219 22.75 -0.82 5.83
C TYR A 219 23.77 -0.13 6.73
N CYS A 220 24.61 0.71 6.13
CA CYS A 220 25.61 1.51 6.84
C CYS A 220 25.26 3.00 6.91
N ALA A 221 25.54 3.61 8.06
CA ALA A 221 25.39 5.04 8.27
C ALA A 221 26.63 5.63 8.96
N THR A 222 27.14 6.72 8.40
CA THR A 222 28.22 7.56 8.94
C THR A 222 27.65 8.89 9.44
N PRO A 223 28.42 9.74 10.16
CA PRO A 223 28.01 11.10 10.51
C PRO A 223 27.32 11.87 9.38
#